data_AF-A0A2R4BJR8-F1
#
_entry.id   AF-A0A2R4BJR8-F1
#
_cell.length_a   1.000
_cell.length_b   1.000
_cell.length_c   1.000
_cell.angle_alpha   90.00
_cell.angle_beta   90.00
_cell.angle_gamma   90.00
#
_symmetry.space_group_name_H-M   'P 1'
#
loop_
_entity.id
_entity.type
_entity.pdbx_description
1 polymer ?
#
loop_
_entity_poly.entity_id
_entity_poly.type
_entity_poly.pdbx_seq_one_letter_code
_entity_poly.pdbx_strand_id
1 'polypeptide(L)'
;MGTLSDLLSLAQERAESLGLPYQGALTPGEAWEVWQLAPGARLVDVRTRAELDWVGRVPGAVEIEWKSYPSMQDNPNFMAQLKHQVDSEALVLFLCRSGVRSDSAARAACAAGYGNCYNVLEGFEGDRDANGQRNRSGGWRHAGLPWHQG
;
A
#
# COMPACT_ATOMS: atom_id res chain seq x y z
N MET A 1 -13.84 2.39 -17.16
CA MET A 1 -14.19 2.46 -15.74
C MET A 1 -14.79 1.11 -15.38
N GLY A 2 -14.02 0.26 -14.69
CA GLY A 2 -14.59 -0.94 -14.08
C GLY A 2 -15.46 -0.53 -12.89
N THR A 3 -16.43 -1.35 -12.53
CA THR A 3 -17.15 -1.12 -11.27
C THR A 3 -16.22 -1.45 -10.10
N LEU A 4 -16.50 -0.92 -8.90
CA LEU A 4 -15.75 -1.27 -7.69
C LEU A 4 -15.67 -2.80 -7.50
N SER A 5 -16.78 -3.50 -7.78
CA SER A 5 -16.83 -4.96 -7.71
C SER A 5 -15.84 -5.63 -8.66
N ASP A 6 -15.69 -5.13 -9.88
CA ASP A 6 -14.77 -5.72 -10.87
C ASP A 6 -13.30 -5.57 -10.44
N LEU A 7 -12.95 -4.40 -9.87
CA LEU A 7 -11.60 -4.15 -9.36
C LEU A 7 -11.26 -5.07 -8.18
N LEU A 8 -12.21 -5.28 -7.25
CA LEU A 8 -12.00 -6.16 -6.10
C LEU A 8 -11.93 -7.64 -6.52
N SER A 9 -12.76 -8.07 -7.47
CA SER A 9 -12.68 -9.42 -8.04
C SER A 9 -11.33 -9.67 -8.70
N LEU A 10 -10.86 -8.73 -9.54
CA LEU A 10 -9.54 -8.83 -10.17
C LEU A 10 -8.41 -8.88 -9.14
N ALA A 11 -8.51 -8.10 -8.07
CA ALA A 11 -7.53 -8.12 -6.99
C ALA A 11 -7.50 -9.47 -6.27
N GLN A 12 -8.67 -10.08 -6.04
CA GLN A 12 -8.80 -11.39 -5.42
C GLN A 12 -8.23 -12.51 -6.30
N GLU A 13 -8.58 -12.54 -7.59
CA GLU A 13 -8.00 -13.49 -8.55
C GLU A 13 -6.47 -13.40 -8.57
N ARG A 14 -5.94 -12.17 -8.51
CA ARG A 14 -4.50 -11.93 -8.42
C ARG A 14 -3.89 -12.46 -7.12
N ALA A 15 -4.58 -12.30 -5.98
CA ALA A 15 -4.13 -12.86 -4.71
C ALA A 15 -4.11 -14.39 -4.72
N GLU A 16 -5.12 -15.03 -5.29
CA GLU A 16 -5.18 -16.49 -5.44
C GLU A 16 -4.04 -17.01 -6.33
N SER A 17 -3.82 -16.38 -7.49
CA SER A 17 -2.73 -16.71 -8.41
C SER A 17 -1.34 -16.58 -7.78
N LEU A 18 -1.15 -15.57 -6.92
CA LEU A 18 0.12 -15.31 -6.22
C LEU A 18 0.24 -16.06 -4.88
N GLY A 19 -0.78 -16.81 -4.45
CA GLY A 19 -0.78 -17.50 -3.15
C GLY A 19 -0.69 -16.55 -1.95
N LEU A 20 -1.32 -15.38 -2.05
CA LEU A 20 -1.31 -14.37 -0.99
C LEU A 20 -2.34 -14.72 0.10
N PRO A 21 -2.02 -14.53 1.39
CA PRO A 21 -2.91 -14.90 2.49
C PRO A 21 -3.90 -13.77 2.85
N TYR A 22 -4.14 -12.82 1.95
CA TYR A 22 -4.99 -11.65 2.15
C TYR A 22 -5.84 -11.39 0.90
N GLN A 23 -6.87 -10.53 1.05
CA GLN A 23 -8.00 -10.43 0.13
C GLN A 23 -7.64 -10.06 -1.31
N GLY A 24 -6.59 -9.26 -1.55
CA GLY A 24 -6.24 -8.90 -2.92
C GLY A 24 -4.90 -8.20 -3.09
N ALA A 25 -4.47 -8.09 -4.35
CA ALA A 25 -3.35 -7.24 -4.74
C ALA A 25 -3.79 -6.34 -5.90
N LEU A 26 -3.52 -5.04 -5.80
CA LEU A 26 -3.95 -4.02 -6.75
C LEU A 26 -2.72 -3.30 -7.32
N THR A 27 -2.74 -2.95 -8.60
CA THR A 27 -1.76 -1.98 -9.16
C THR A 27 -2.01 -0.58 -8.58
N PRO A 28 -1.07 0.37 -8.69
CA PRO A 28 -1.29 1.71 -8.17
C PRO A 28 -2.55 2.38 -8.73
N GLY A 29 -2.80 2.23 -10.04
CA GLY A 29 -3.99 2.79 -10.69
C GLY A 29 -5.29 2.18 -10.17
N GLU A 30 -5.34 0.84 -10.07
CA GLU A 30 -6.51 0.14 -9.51
C GLU A 30 -6.73 0.49 -8.04
N ALA A 31 -5.66 0.58 -7.24
CA ALA A 31 -5.73 0.97 -5.83
C ALA A 31 -6.27 2.40 -5.66
N TRP A 32 -5.85 3.33 -6.52
CA TRP A 32 -6.40 4.68 -6.54
C TRP A 32 -7.90 4.68 -6.87
N GLU A 33 -8.31 3.96 -7.93
CA GLU A 33 -9.73 3.86 -8.29
C GLU A 33 -10.57 3.25 -7.15
N VAL A 34 -10.11 2.16 -6.54
CA VAL A 34 -10.76 1.56 -5.35
C VAL A 34 -10.86 2.58 -4.22
N TRP A 35 -9.80 3.33 -3.94
CA TRP A 35 -9.81 4.31 -2.86
C TRP A 35 -10.81 5.46 -3.10
N GLN A 36 -11.01 5.85 -4.36
CA GLN A 36 -12.01 6.86 -4.72
C GLN A 36 -13.44 6.31 -4.69
N LEU A 37 -13.63 5.05 -5.08
CA LEU A 37 -14.95 4.43 -5.23
C LEU A 37 -15.52 3.83 -3.94
N ALA A 38 -14.68 3.53 -2.94
CA ALA A 38 -15.08 2.92 -1.68
C ALA A 38 -15.03 3.92 -0.52
N PRO A 39 -16.17 4.52 -0.12
CA PRO A 39 -16.23 5.38 1.06
C PRO A 39 -15.73 4.63 2.31
N GLY A 40 -14.80 5.24 3.04
CA GLY A 40 -14.21 4.65 4.24
C GLY A 40 -12.97 3.77 3.98
N ALA A 41 -12.60 3.50 2.72
CA ALA A 41 -11.32 2.86 2.41
C ALA A 41 -10.15 3.73 2.90
N ARG A 42 -9.09 3.07 3.39
CA ARG A 42 -7.89 3.72 3.93
C ARG A 42 -6.65 3.25 3.20
N LEU A 43 -5.90 4.20 2.63
CA LEU A 43 -4.54 3.96 2.19
C LEU A 43 -3.59 4.12 3.37
N VAL A 44 -2.84 3.08 3.71
CA VAL A 44 -1.82 3.08 4.76
C VAL A 44 -0.45 3.06 4.10
N ASP A 45 0.27 4.17 4.18
CA ASP A 45 1.66 4.28 3.73
C ASP A 45 2.59 3.78 4.84
N VAL A 46 3.24 2.66 4.57
CA VAL A 46 4.12 1.97 5.51
C VAL A 46 5.60 2.25 5.30
N ARG A 47 5.92 3.23 4.44
CA ARG A 47 7.29 3.71 4.25
C ARG A 47 7.80 4.37 5.53
N THR A 48 9.13 4.50 5.58
CA THR A 48 9.80 5.23 6.66
C THR A 48 9.45 6.71 6.61
N ARG A 49 9.54 7.40 7.74
CA ARG A 49 9.37 8.86 7.82
C ARG A 49 10.36 9.58 6.91
N ALA A 50 11.60 9.10 6.82
CA ALA A 50 12.60 9.62 5.90
C ALA A 50 12.17 9.52 4.42
N GLU A 51 11.56 8.41 4.01
CA GLU A 51 11.00 8.28 2.65
C GLU A 51 9.82 9.23 2.42
N LEU A 52 8.94 9.40 3.42
CA LEU A 52 7.82 10.35 3.33
C LEU A 52 8.33 11.79 3.17
N ASP A 53 9.29 12.20 4.00
CA ASP A 53 9.82 13.56 4.03
C ASP A 53 10.65 13.90 2.78
N TRP A 54 11.47 12.97 2.29
CA TRP A 54 12.43 13.28 1.22
C TRP A 54 12.01 12.81 -0.16
N VAL A 55 11.16 11.80 -0.27
CA VAL A 55 10.71 11.27 -1.58
C VAL A 55 9.33 11.80 -1.96
N GLY A 56 8.47 12.04 -0.97
CA GLY A 56 7.13 12.58 -1.15
C GLY A 56 6.04 11.72 -0.52
N ARG A 57 4.84 12.30 -0.42
CA ARG A 57 3.68 11.79 0.33
C ARG A 57 2.45 11.68 -0.56
N VAL A 58 1.61 10.70 -0.26
CA VAL A 58 0.27 10.58 -0.85
C VAL A 58 -0.71 11.36 0.06
N PRO A 59 -1.38 12.41 -0.45
CA PRO A 59 -2.33 13.19 0.36
C PRO A 59 -3.43 12.30 0.97
N GLY A 60 -3.68 12.47 2.27
CA GLY A 60 -4.74 11.74 2.98
C GLY A 60 -4.40 10.30 3.36
N ALA A 61 -3.21 9.79 3.02
CA ALA A 61 -2.75 8.49 3.47
C ALA A 61 -2.50 8.48 4.99
N VAL A 62 -2.75 7.33 5.62
CA VAL A 62 -2.37 7.06 7.00
C VAL A 62 -0.92 6.63 7.02
N GLU A 63 -0.08 7.35 7.76
CA GLU A 63 1.37 7.11 7.74
C GLU A 63 1.78 6.31 8.98
N ILE A 64 2.11 5.04 8.79
CA ILE A 64 2.49 4.11 9.86
C ILE A 64 3.70 3.31 9.41
N GLU A 65 4.89 3.66 9.88
CA GLU A 65 6.12 2.98 9.50
C GLU A 65 6.04 1.47 9.78
N TRP A 66 6.28 0.62 8.76
CA TRP A 66 6.51 -0.81 8.99
C TRP A 66 7.89 -1.06 9.61
N LYS A 67 8.89 -0.33 9.11
CA LYS A 67 10.26 -0.30 9.61
C LYS A 67 10.67 1.14 9.80
N SER A 68 11.46 1.42 10.83
CA SER A 68 11.92 2.78 11.13
C SER A 68 13.34 3.03 10.64
N TYR A 69 13.55 4.19 10.03
CA TYR A 69 14.88 4.70 9.66
C TYR A 69 15.61 5.24 10.91
N PRO A 70 16.96 5.16 11.03
CA PRO A 70 17.94 4.66 10.05
C PRO A 70 18.23 3.17 10.11
N SER A 71 17.89 2.50 11.22
CA SER A 71 18.28 1.11 11.47
C SER A 71 17.51 0.09 10.63
N MET A 72 16.38 0.48 10.04
CA MET A 72 15.45 -0.40 9.31
C MET A 72 14.94 -1.58 10.17
N GLN A 73 14.92 -1.38 11.49
CA GLN A 73 14.29 -2.30 12.43
C GLN A 73 12.78 -2.25 12.30
N ASP A 74 12.13 -3.37 12.57
CA ASP A 74 10.68 -3.47 12.55
C ASP A 74 10.09 -2.56 13.63
N ASN A 75 9.00 -1.87 13.30
CA ASN A 75 8.27 -1.06 14.26
C ASN A 75 7.42 -1.98 15.15
N PRO A 76 7.76 -2.18 16.44
CA PRO A 76 7.01 -3.09 17.31
C PRO A 76 5.59 -2.59 17.59
N ASN A 77 5.32 -1.30 17.35
CA ASN A 77 4.04 -0.67 17.59
C ASN A 77 3.15 -0.61 16.35
N PHE A 78 3.58 -1.15 15.20
CA PHE A 78 2.85 -1.06 13.94
C PHE A 78 1.38 -1.49 14.09
N MET A 79 1.12 -2.67 14.68
CA MET A 79 -0.24 -3.18 14.83
C MET A 79 -1.08 -2.35 15.80
N ALA A 80 -0.48 -1.81 16.87
CA ALA A 80 -1.19 -0.93 17.80
C ALA A 80 -1.58 0.40 17.13
N GLN A 81 -0.66 0.97 16.35
CA GLN A 81 -0.89 2.19 15.58
C GLN A 81 -1.94 1.99 14.49
N LEU A 82 -1.95 0.83 13.82
CA LEU A 82 -2.95 0.47 12.82
C LEU A 82 -4.35 0.40 13.44
N LYS A 83 -4.50 -0.37 14.53
CA LYS A 83 -5.77 -0.51 15.27
C LYS A 83 -6.31 0.81 15.80
N HIS A 84 -5.43 1.75 16.15
CA HIS A 84 -5.83 3.05 16.63
C HIS A 84 -6.35 3.98 15.51
N GLN A 85 -5.87 3.82 14.27
CA GLN A 85 -6.11 4.78 13.19
C GLN A 85 -7.03 4.25 12.07
N VAL A 86 -7.18 2.93 11.97
CA VAL A 86 -7.89 2.25 10.88
C VAL A 86 -8.83 1.19 11.48
N ASP A 87 -10.11 1.35 11.20
CA ASP A 87 -11.16 0.40 11.56
C ASP A 87 -10.87 -0.99 10.94
N SER A 88 -11.11 -2.07 11.68
CA SER A 88 -10.85 -3.44 11.21
C SER A 88 -11.74 -3.87 10.05
N GLU A 89 -12.92 -3.27 9.91
CA GLU A 89 -13.87 -3.55 8.84
C GLU A 89 -13.58 -2.74 7.56
N ALA A 90 -12.74 -1.70 7.67
CA ALA A 90 -12.39 -0.85 6.54
C ALA A 90 -11.61 -1.63 5.47
N LEU A 91 -11.78 -1.22 4.21
CA LEU A 91 -10.90 -1.65 3.12
C LEU A 91 -9.55 -0.97 3.28
N VAL A 92 -8.49 -1.75 3.50
CA VAL A 92 -7.15 -1.23 3.78
C VAL A 92 -6.20 -1.52 2.61
N LEU A 93 -5.68 -0.46 2.01
CA LEU A 93 -4.70 -0.49 0.93
C LEU A 93 -3.31 -0.22 1.53
N PHE A 94 -2.40 -1.18 1.50
CA PHE A 94 -1.04 -1.00 2.02
C PHE A 94 -0.08 -0.56 0.91
N LEU A 95 0.56 0.59 1.10
CA LEU A 95 1.53 1.16 0.17
C LEU A 95 2.91 1.17 0.81
N CYS A 96 3.93 0.72 0.09
CA CYS A 96 5.32 0.98 0.47
C CYS A 96 6.10 1.55 -0.72
N ARG A 97 7.44 1.48 -0.72
CA ARG A 97 8.25 1.96 -1.85
C ARG A 97 8.08 1.15 -3.13
N SER A 98 8.01 -0.18 -3.04
CA SER A 98 8.06 -1.11 -4.19
C SER A 98 7.23 -2.39 -4.01
N GLY A 99 6.18 -2.37 -3.19
CA GLY A 99 5.29 -3.53 -2.96
C GLY A 99 5.75 -4.57 -1.92
N VAL A 100 7.01 -4.58 -1.47
CA VAL A 100 7.54 -5.64 -0.58
C VAL A 100 7.15 -5.47 0.88
N ARG A 101 7.40 -4.30 1.49
CA ARG A 101 7.04 -4.05 2.91
C ARG A 101 5.53 -3.99 3.10
N SER A 102 4.79 -3.56 2.07
CA SER A 102 3.33 -3.52 2.08
C SER A 102 2.71 -4.93 2.02
N ASP A 103 3.31 -5.90 1.32
CA ASP A 103 2.92 -7.32 1.45
C ASP A 103 3.07 -7.79 2.90
N SER A 104 4.19 -7.50 3.56
CA SER A 104 4.41 -7.90 4.96
C SER A 104 3.40 -7.24 5.91
N ALA A 105 3.11 -5.95 5.71
CA ALA A 105 2.11 -5.23 6.49
C ALA A 105 0.70 -5.81 6.27
N ALA A 106 0.32 -6.12 5.04
CA ALA A 106 -0.96 -6.75 4.71
C ALA A 106 -1.12 -8.13 5.35
N ARG A 107 -0.06 -8.96 5.34
CA ARG A 107 -0.03 -10.26 6.05
C ARG A 107 -0.26 -10.09 7.55
N ALA A 108 0.44 -9.14 8.17
CA ALA A 108 0.32 -8.89 9.60
C ALA A 108 -1.09 -8.38 9.98
N ALA A 109 -1.65 -7.47 9.18
CA ALA A 109 -3.01 -6.97 9.37
C ALA A 109 -4.06 -8.08 9.19
N CYS A 110 -3.95 -8.89 8.14
CA CYS A 110 -4.84 -10.01 7.90
C CYS A 110 -4.78 -11.03 9.04
N ALA A 111 -3.58 -11.40 9.50
CA ALA A 111 -3.40 -12.28 10.65
C ALA A 111 -3.98 -11.71 11.96
N ALA A 112 -4.12 -10.39 12.05
CA ALA A 112 -4.69 -9.69 13.18
C ALA A 112 -6.21 -9.44 13.07
N GLY A 113 -6.87 -9.97 12.03
CA GLY A 113 -8.33 -9.93 11.86
C GLY A 113 -8.86 -8.86 10.91
N TYR A 114 -8.00 -8.13 10.20
CA TYR A 114 -8.47 -7.23 9.13
C TYR A 114 -8.85 -8.04 7.90
N GLY A 115 -10.15 -8.18 7.62
CA GLY A 115 -10.65 -9.00 6.50
C GLY A 115 -10.36 -8.41 5.12
N ASN A 116 -10.38 -7.07 4.99
CA ASN A 116 -10.30 -6.37 3.71
C ASN A 116 -8.89 -5.78 3.46
N CYS A 117 -7.85 -6.62 3.47
CA CYS A 117 -6.46 -6.21 3.27
C CYS A 117 -6.01 -6.35 1.81
N TYR A 118 -5.42 -5.28 1.26
CA TYR A 118 -4.90 -5.26 -0.11
C TYR A 118 -3.48 -4.72 -0.16
N ASN A 119 -2.61 -5.36 -0.93
CA ASN A 119 -1.28 -4.84 -1.23
C ASN A 119 -1.31 -3.96 -2.50
N VAL A 120 -0.76 -2.75 -2.42
CA VAL A 120 -0.51 -1.92 -3.60
C VAL A 120 0.81 -2.35 -4.23
N LEU A 121 0.69 -3.09 -5.34
CA LEU A 121 1.79 -3.55 -6.17
C LEU A 121 2.59 -2.37 -6.71
N GLU A 122 3.87 -2.61 -7.00
CA GLU A 122 4.84 -1.60 -7.47
C GLU A 122 5.14 -0.47 -6.47
N GLY A 123 4.32 -0.30 -5.42
CA GLY A 123 4.50 0.72 -4.41
C GLY A 123 4.50 2.15 -4.94
N PHE A 124 5.16 3.05 -4.22
CA PHE A 124 5.21 4.47 -4.55
C PHE A 124 6.15 4.79 -5.70
N GLU A 125 7.31 4.14 -5.75
CA GLU A 125 8.40 4.45 -6.70
C GLU A 125 8.61 3.38 -7.79
N GLY A 126 7.95 2.23 -7.71
CA GLY A 126 8.20 1.12 -8.63
C GLY A 126 9.53 0.43 -8.35
N ASP A 127 9.83 -0.62 -9.11
CA ASP A 127 11.14 -1.27 -9.12
C ASP A 127 12.22 -0.43 -9.80
N ARG A 128 13.48 -0.86 -9.63
CA ARG A 128 14.61 -0.25 -10.33
C ARG A 128 14.63 -0.75 -11.78
N ASP A 129 14.88 0.15 -12.71
CA ASP A 129 15.17 -0.20 -14.11
C ASP A 129 16.57 -0.83 -14.27
N ALA A 130 16.94 -1.14 -15.52
CA ALA A 130 18.25 -1.71 -15.84
C ALA A 130 19.45 -0.82 -15.45
N ASN A 131 19.22 0.48 -15.20
CA ASN A 131 20.23 1.42 -14.75
C ASN A 131 20.21 1.63 -13.22
N GLY A 132 19.40 0.87 -12.50
CA GLY A 132 19.25 1.00 -11.05
C GLY A 132 18.37 2.16 -10.60
N GLN A 133 17.59 2.77 -11.49
CA GLN A 133 16.79 3.97 -11.23
C GLN A 133 15.31 3.63 -11.03
N ARG A 134 14.68 4.23 -10.01
CA ARG A 134 13.23 4.09 -9.77
C ARG A 134 12.43 5.18 -10.47
N ASN A 135 11.09 5.08 -10.42
CA ASN A 135 10.12 6.01 -11.03
C ASN A 135 10.11 5.99 -12.56
N ARG A 136 10.57 4.90 -13.20
CA ARG A 136 10.62 4.78 -14.67
C ARG A 136 9.74 3.71 -15.28
N SER A 137 9.45 2.64 -14.55
CA SER A 137 8.74 1.46 -15.08
C SER A 137 7.47 1.09 -14.33
N GLY A 138 7.18 1.72 -13.19
CA GLY A 138 6.01 1.40 -12.37
C GLY A 138 5.93 2.25 -11.11
N GLY A 139 4.87 2.03 -10.34
CA GLY A 139 4.60 2.67 -9.07
C GLY A 139 3.67 3.89 -9.15
N TRP A 140 3.19 4.33 -8.00
CA TRP A 140 2.24 5.43 -7.83
C TRP A 140 2.64 6.70 -8.59
N ARG A 141 3.92 7.07 -8.51
CA ARG A 141 4.44 8.25 -9.22
C ARG A 141 4.45 8.08 -10.72
N HIS A 142 4.85 6.89 -11.20
CA HIS A 142 4.88 6.59 -12.63
C HIS A 142 3.46 6.55 -13.23
N ALA A 143 2.49 6.06 -12.47
CA ALA A 143 1.07 6.05 -12.84
C ALA A 143 0.43 7.45 -12.87
N GLY A 144 1.16 8.52 -12.56
CA GLY A 144 0.65 9.90 -12.61
C GLY A 144 -0.37 10.23 -11.51
N LEU A 145 -0.41 9.43 -10.44
CA LEU A 145 -1.37 9.59 -9.35
C LEU A 145 -0.99 10.76 -8.42
N PRO A 146 -1.91 11.29 -7.60
CA PRO A 146 -1.62 12.44 -6.74
C PRO A 146 -0.54 12.17 -5.69
N TRP A 147 0.49 13.00 -5.64
CA TRP A 147 1.52 13.03 -4.60
C TRP A 147 2.11 14.43 -4.47
N HIS A 148 2.77 14.73 -3.36
CA HIS A 148 3.51 15.99 -3.16
C HIS A 148 4.85 15.74 -2.47
N GLN A 149 5.78 16.66 -2.69
CA GLN A 149 7.12 16.70 -2.09
C GLN A 149 7.47 18.17 -1.87
N GLY A 150 7.80 18.53 -0.62
CA GLY A 150 8.04 19.90 -0.21
C GLY A 150 8.02 20.05 1.30
#